data_AF-A0A016VAN6-F1
#
_entry.id   AF-A0A016VAN6-F1
#
_cell.length_a   1.000
_cell.length_b   1.000
_cell.length_c   1.000
_cell.angle_alpha   90.00
_cell.angle_beta   90.00
_cell.angle_gamma   90.00
#
_symmetry.space_group_name_H-M   'P 1'
#
loop_
_entity.id
_entity.type
_entity.pdbx_description
1 polymer ?
#
loop_
_entity_poly.entity_id
_entity_poly.type
_entity_poly.pdbx_seq_one_letter_code
_entity_poly.pdbx_strand_id
1 'polypeptide(L)'
;MFIESLADGGVFAGCSRETALQLAAQTVMGAAEMVLESKEHPAALKDKVCSPGGTTIAGLRELEKSGFRSAIIEAVKAAADRANSMQ
;
A
#
# COMPACT_ATOMS: atom_id res chain seq x y z
N MET A 1 9.54 -0.20 6.76
CA MET A 1 9.33 0.43 5.44
C MET A 1 7.86 0.63 5.09
N PHE A 2 7.07 -0.32 4.57
CA PHE A 2 5.72 0.03 4.06
C PHE A 2 4.76 0.64 5.10
N ILE A 3 4.49 -0.07 6.20
CA ILE A 3 3.63 0.42 7.31
C ILE A 3 4.22 1.68 7.97
N GLU A 4 5.54 1.73 8.09
CA GLU A 4 6.27 2.87 8.66
C GLU A 4 6.11 4.13 7.79
N SER A 5 6.25 4.03 6.47
CA SER A 5 6.03 5.14 5.54
C SER A 5 4.57 5.61 5.52
N LEU A 6 3.61 4.70 5.67
CA LEU A 6 2.20 5.05 5.88
C LEU A 6 2.01 5.83 7.19
N ALA A 7 2.64 5.39 8.28
CA ALA A 7 2.59 6.08 9.56
C ALA A 7 3.27 7.46 9.50
N ASP A 8 4.41 7.59 8.80
CA ASP A 8 5.06 8.88 8.53
C ASP A 8 4.13 9.83 7.78
N GLY A 9 3.40 9.34 6.78
CA GLY A 9 2.37 10.11 6.09
C GLY A 9 1.25 10.57 7.02
N GLY A 10 0.81 9.71 7.96
CA GLY A 10 -0.16 10.07 9.00
C GLY A 10 0.35 11.16 9.95
N VAL A 11 1.62 11.08 10.36
CA VAL A 11 2.26 12.12 11.19
C VAL A 11 2.37 13.44 10.42
N PHE A 12 2.78 13.39 9.15
CA PHE A 12 2.80 14.57 8.28
C PHE A 12 1.40 15.20 8.15
N ALA A 13 0.35 14.40 8.13
CA ALA A 13 -1.05 14.84 8.11
C ALA A 13 -1.59 15.29 9.48
N GLY A 14 -0.79 15.25 10.55
CA GLY A 14 -1.14 15.78 11.87
C GLY A 14 -1.51 14.74 12.93
N CYS A 15 -1.42 13.44 12.65
CA CYS A 15 -1.63 12.41 13.66
C CYS A 15 -0.44 12.30 14.64
N SER A 16 -0.70 11.84 15.87
CA SER A 16 0.38 11.40 16.76
C SER A 16 1.09 10.17 16.15
N ARG A 17 2.38 9.99 16.44
CA ARG A 17 3.15 8.83 15.95
C ARG A 17 2.50 7.50 16.32
N GLU A 18 2.03 7.38 17.56
CA GLU A 18 1.39 6.17 18.06
C GLU A 18 0.11 5.86 17.29
N THR A 19 -0.79 6.84 17.16
CA THR A 19 -2.04 6.68 16.42
C THR A 19 -1.78 6.39 14.94
N ALA A 20 -0.84 7.09 14.31
CA ALA A 20 -0.50 6.88 12.91
C ALA A 20 0.01 5.46 12.65
N LEU A 21 0.84 4.92 13.56
CA LEU A 21 1.36 3.57 13.44
C LEU A 21 0.25 2.51 13.57
N GLN A 22 -0.63 2.67 14.57
CA GLN A 22 -1.77 1.77 14.77
C GLN A 22 -2.71 1.78 13.56
N LEU A 23 -3.08 2.97 13.07
CA LEU A 23 -3.93 3.12 11.89
C LEU A 23 -3.28 2.52 10.64
N ALA A 24 -1.98 2.76 10.42
CA ALA A 24 -1.25 2.23 9.28
C ALA A 24 -1.23 0.70 9.30
N ALA A 25 -0.89 0.09 10.44
CA ALA A 25 -0.86 -1.37 10.59
C ALA A 25 -2.24 -1.99 10.35
N GLN A 26 -3.28 -1.45 10.99
CA GLN A 26 -4.66 -1.93 10.85
C GLN A 26 -5.18 -1.77 9.41
N THR A 27 -4.83 -0.67 8.75
CA THR A 27 -5.21 -0.42 7.34
C THR A 27 -4.61 -1.47 6.42
N VAL A 28 -3.32 -1.80 6.58
CA VAL A 28 -2.65 -2.82 5.77
C VAL A 28 -3.23 -4.21 6.05
N MET A 29 -3.49 -4.53 7.32
CA MET A 29 -4.11 -5.80 7.72
C MET A 29 -5.50 -5.97 7.09
N GLY A 30 -6.39 -4.99 7.26
CA GLY A 30 -7.75 -5.04 6.71
C GLY A 30 -7.78 -5.07 5.18
N ALA A 31 -6.85 -4.39 4.51
CA ALA A 31 -6.73 -4.46 3.06
C ALA A 31 -6.30 -5.86 2.58
N ALA A 32 -5.37 -6.50 3.29
CA ALA A 32 -4.94 -7.87 2.98
C ALA A 32 -6.08 -8.87 3.23
N GLU A 33 -6.78 -8.77 4.36
CA GLU A 33 -7.95 -9.59 4.69
C GLU A 33 -9.02 -9.46 3.60
N MET A 34 -9.35 -8.23 3.18
CA MET A 34 -10.34 -7.98 2.13
C MET A 34 -9.99 -8.70 0.82
N VAL A 35 -8.72 -8.71 0.42
CA VAL A 35 -8.26 -9.42 -0.79
C VAL A 35 -8.42 -10.93 -0.65
N LEU A 36 -8.03 -11.48 0.51
CA LEU A 36 -8.06 -12.93 0.75
C LEU A 36 -9.50 -13.46 0.89
N GLU A 37 -10.37 -12.71 1.55
CA GLU A 37 -11.74 -13.12 1.86
C GLU A 37 -12.71 -12.91 0.71
N SER A 38 -12.64 -11.75 0.03
CA SER A 38 -13.58 -11.42 -1.05
C SER A 38 -13.39 -12.28 -2.30
N LYS A 39 -12.17 -12.81 -2.51
CA LYS A 39 -11.74 -13.48 -3.77
C LYS A 39 -11.93 -12.61 -5.01
N GLU A 40 -12.17 -11.32 -4.85
CA GLU A 40 -12.29 -10.37 -5.95
C GLU A 40 -10.90 -9.96 -6.44
N HIS A 41 -10.83 -9.58 -7.71
CA HIS A 41 -9.59 -9.02 -8.25
C HIS A 41 -9.25 -7.72 -7.50
N PRO A 42 -8.00 -7.49 -7.06
CA PRO A 42 -7.62 -6.30 -6.29
C PRO A 42 -7.96 -4.97 -6.96
N ALA A 43 -7.97 -4.93 -8.31
CA ALA A 43 -8.39 -3.73 -9.04
C ALA A 43 -9.87 -3.37 -8.78
N ALA A 44 -10.75 -4.37 -8.68
CA ALA A 44 -12.17 -4.15 -8.39
C ALA A 44 -12.37 -3.65 -6.95
N LEU A 45 -11.66 -4.23 -5.98
CA LEU A 45 -11.66 -3.75 -4.59
C LEU A 45 -11.16 -2.31 -4.48
N LYS A 46 -10.07 -1.99 -5.18
CA LYS A 46 -9.54 -0.63 -5.28
C LYS A 46 -10.58 0.33 -5.87
N ASP A 47 -11.31 -0.06 -6.92
CA ASP A 47 -12.36 0.77 -7.51
C ASP A 47 -13.53 0.99 -6.54
N LYS A 48 -13.91 -0.02 -5.75
CA LYS A 48 -14.98 0.09 -4.72
C LYS A 48 -14.71 1.13 -3.64
N VAL A 49 -13.43 1.39 -3.32
CA VAL A 49 -13.03 2.38 -2.30
C VAL A 49 -12.60 3.74 -2.90
N CYS A 50 -12.76 3.92 -4.22
CA CYS A 50 -12.37 5.12 -4.94
C CYS A 50 -13.58 5.87 -5.49
N SER A 51 -14.13 6.78 -4.68
CA SER A 51 -15.18 7.67 -5.16
C SER A 51 -14.63 8.72 -6.16
N PRO A 52 -15.42 9.15 -7.16
CA PRO A 52 -15.04 10.21 -8.09
C PRO A 52 -14.62 11.48 -7.36
N GLY A 53 -13.40 11.97 -7.62
CA GLY A 53 -12.85 13.18 -6.97
C GLY A 53 -12.54 13.04 -5.47
N GLY A 54 -12.63 11.84 -4.90
CA GLY A 54 -12.40 11.59 -3.48
C GLY A 54 -10.93 11.60 -3.05
N THR A 55 -10.70 11.45 -1.75
CA THR A 55 -9.35 11.45 -1.16
C THR A 55 -8.53 10.23 -1.58
N THR A 56 -9.14 9.04 -1.68
CA THR A 56 -8.44 7.80 -2.10
C THR A 56 -7.87 7.92 -3.51
N ILE A 57 -8.64 8.44 -4.46
CA ILE A 57 -8.17 8.55 -5.86
C ILE A 57 -7.09 9.63 -6.01
N ALA A 58 -7.14 10.70 -5.19
CA ALA A 58 -6.06 11.68 -5.13
C ALA A 58 -4.75 11.06 -4.63
N GLY A 59 -4.80 10.23 -3.59
CA GLY A 59 -3.64 9.48 -3.10
C GLY A 59 -3.09 8.48 -4.12
N LEU A 60 -3.97 7.70 -4.75
CA LEU A 60 -3.58 6.75 -5.81
C LEU A 60 -2.88 7.45 -6.98
N ARG A 61 -3.34 8.63 -7.38
CA ARG A 61 -2.69 9.40 -8.45
C ARG A 61 -1.23 9.71 -8.13
N GLU A 62 -0.92 10.13 -6.89
CA GLU A 62 0.47 10.40 -6.50
C GLU A 62 1.31 9.12 -6.39
N LEU A 63 0.72 7.99 -5.96
CA LEU A 63 1.39 6.68 -5.97
C LEU A 63 1.76 6.23 -7.39
N GLU A 64 0.83 6.36 -8.35
CA GLU A 64 1.08 6.01 -9.76
C GLU A 64 2.14 6.94 -10.38
N LYS A 65 2.04 8.25 -10.13
CA LYS A 65 3.04 9.24 -10.57
C LYS A 65 4.44 8.95 -10.01
N SER A 66 4.52 8.38 -8.81
CA SER A 66 5.79 8.00 -8.17
C SER A 66 6.30 6.63 -8.62
N GLY A 67 5.62 5.95 -9.55
CA GLY A 67 6.05 4.65 -10.08
C GLY A 67 5.90 3.50 -9.09
N PHE A 68 4.97 3.60 -8.13
CA PHE A 68 4.84 2.65 -7.01
C PHE A 68 4.79 1.18 -7.44
N ARG A 69 3.97 0.85 -8.46
CA ARG A 69 3.86 -0.54 -8.96
C ARG A 69 5.19 -1.08 -9.44
N SER A 70 5.92 -0.28 -10.23
CA SER A 70 7.22 -0.68 -10.76
C SER A 70 8.22 -0.90 -9.63
N ALA A 71 8.27 -0.01 -8.64
CA ALA A 71 9.17 -0.14 -7.50
C ALA A 71 8.96 -1.46 -6.74
N ILE A 72 7.70 -1.85 -6.50
CA ILE A 72 7.37 -3.11 -5.81
C ILE A 72 7.73 -4.34 -6.68
N ILE A 73 7.40 -4.32 -7.97
CA ILE A 73 7.71 -5.43 -8.89
C ILE A 73 9.22 -5.65 -8.98
N GLU A 74 9.99 -4.59 -9.18
CA GLU A 74 11.45 -4.70 -9.28
C GLU A 74 12.09 -5.14 -7.96
N ALA A 75 11.55 -4.71 -6.80
CA ALA A 75 12.03 -5.19 -5.50
C ALA A 75 11.85 -6.70 -5.33
N VAL A 76 10.68 -7.25 -5.71
CA VAL A 76 10.41 -8.70 -5.65
C VAL A 76 11.32 -9.46 -6.62
N LYS A 77 11.47 -8.95 -7.85
CA LYS A 77 12.34 -9.56 -8.86
C LYS A 77 13.80 -9.60 -8.40
N ALA A 78 14.33 -8.49 -7.90
CA ALA A 78 15.70 -8.43 -7.40
C ALA A 78 15.92 -9.41 -6.23
N ALA A 79 14.94 -9.56 -5.34
CA ALA A 79 15.01 -10.54 -4.25
C ALA A 79 15.03 -11.99 -4.79
N ALA A 80 14.21 -12.30 -5.78
CA ALA A 80 14.16 -13.62 -6.42
C ALA A 80 15.47 -13.94 -7.17
N ASP A 81 15.98 -12.99 -7.95
CA ASP A 81 17.25 -13.14 -8.67
C ASP A 81 18.41 -13.39 -7.70
N ARG A 82 18.43 -12.65 -6.58
CA ARG A 82 19.42 -12.87 -5.52
C ARG A 82 19.30 -14.26 -4.91
N ALA A 83 18.09 -14.72 -4.59
CA ALA A 83 17.86 -16.05 -4.02
C ALA A 83 18.35 -17.16 -4.97
N ASN A 84 18.09 -17.04 -6.27
CA ASN A 84 18.55 -18.00 -7.28
C ASN A 84 20.07 -18.00 -7.42
N SER A 85 20.74 -16.85 -7.28
CA SER A 85 22.21 -16.75 -7.33
C SER A 85 22.94 -17.35 -6.11
N MET A 86 22.20 -17.70 -5.05
CA MET A 86 22.73 -18.29 -3.82
C MET A 86 22.58 -19.81 -3.75
N GLN A 87 21.91 -20.42 -4.75
CA GLN A 87 21.81 -21.86 -4.93
C GLN A 87 22.95 -22.37 -5.81
#